data_AF-A0A0F9FYX3-F1
#
_entry.id   AF-A0A0F9FYX3-F1
#
_cell.length_a   1.000
_cell.length_b   1.000
_cell.length_c   1.000
_cell.angle_alpha   90.00
_cell.angle_beta   90.00
_cell.angle_gamma   90.00
#
_symmetry.space_group_name_H-M   'P 1'
#
loop_
_entity.id
_entity.type
_entity.pdbx_description
1 polymer ?
#
loop_
_entity_poly.entity_id
_entity_poly.type
_entity_poly.pdbx_seq_one_letter_code
_entity_poly.pdbx_strand_id
1 'polypeptide(L)' 'MKRGLIQVYTGNGKGKTTCAFGLALRASGHNLKTLIIQFLKPTDYESGEILAASKLS' A
#
# COMPACT_ATOMS: atom_id res chain seq x y z
N MET A 1 -20.49 4.19 13.37
CA MET A 1 -19.21 3.94 12.67
C MET A 1 -19.48 3.17 11.39
N LYS A 2 -18.84 3.51 10.27
CA LYS A 2 -18.92 2.67 9.05
C LYS A 2 -18.12 1.38 9.28
N ARG A 3 -18.60 0.24 8.77
CA ARG A 3 -17.96 -1.07 8.91
C ARG A 3 -16.62 -1.11 8.16
N GLY A 4 -15.55 -1.49 8.83
CA GLY A 4 -14.25 -1.79 8.19
C GLY A 4 -14.33 -3.09 7.37
N LEU A 5 -13.68 -3.11 6.20
CA LEU A 5 -13.67 -4.25 5.29
C LEU A 5 -12.24 -4.77 5.09
N ILE A 6 -12.12 -6.06 4.79
CA ILE A 6 -10.86 -6.72 4.47
C ILE A 6 -10.83 -6.99 2.96
N GLN A 7 -9.76 -6.58 2.29
CA GLN A 7 -9.52 -6.86 0.87
C GLN A 7 -8.34 -7.81 0.74
N VAL A 8 -8.51 -8.87 -0.06
CA VAL A 8 -7.46 -9.85 -0.34
C VAL A 8 -7.16 -9.81 -1.84
N TYR A 9 -5.95 -9.38 -2.19
CA TYR A 9 -5.44 -9.46 -3.56
C TYR A 9 -4.59 -10.73 -3.71
N THR A 10 -5.08 -11.72 -4.46
CA THR A 10 -4.43 -13.03 -4.64
C THR A 10 -4.33 -13.42 -6.12
N GLY A 11 -3.74 -14.57 -6.42
CA GLY A 11 -3.49 -15.09 -7.76
C GLY A 11 -2.08 -14.79 -8.30
N ASN A 12 -1.75 -15.38 -9.45
CA ASN A 12 -0.39 -15.31 -10.02
C ASN A 12 -0.14 -14.06 -10.87
N GLY A 13 -1.16 -13.24 -11.13
CA GLY A 13 -1.04 -12.00 -11.87
C GLY A 13 -0.15 -10.96 -11.18
N LYS A 14 0.54 -10.14 -11.98
CA LYS A 14 1.24 -8.94 -11.49
C LYS A 14 0.22 -7.89 -11.02
N GLY A 15 0.61 -7.06 -10.05
CA GLY A 15 -0.19 -5.91 -9.61
C GLY A 15 -0.83 -6.00 -8.23
N LYS A 16 -0.80 -7.15 -7.55
CA LYS A 16 -1.36 -7.30 -6.18
C LYS A 16 -0.82 -6.25 -5.20
N THR A 17 0.50 -6.11 -5.16
CA THR A 17 1.19 -5.13 -4.32
C THR A 17 0.84 -3.71 -4.75
N THR A 18 0.84 -3.42 -6.04
CA THR A 18 0.51 -2.10 -6.59
C THR A 18 -0.94 -1.69 -6.27
N CYS A 19 -1.90 -2.63 -6.28
CA CYS A 19 -3.28 -2.37 -5.86
C CYS A 19 -3.36 -2.02 -4.36
N ALA A 20 -2.67 -2.78 -3.50
CA ALA A 20 -2.62 -2.50 -2.06
C ALA A 20 -2.01 -1.13 -1.75
N PHE A 21 -0.89 -0.78 -2.41
CA PHE A 21 -0.28 0.54 -2.30
C PHE A 21 -1.21 1.63 -2.84
N GLY A 22 -1.84 1.45 -4.00
CA GLY A 22 -2.78 2.41 -4.56
C GLY A 22 -3.95 2.72 -3.62
N LEU A 23 -4.46 1.72 -2.90
CA LEU A 23 -5.49 1.92 -1.87
C LEU A 23 -4.97 2.73 -0.68
N ALA A 24 -3.77 2.40 -0.19
CA ALA A 24 -3.13 3.13 0.91
C ALA A 24 -2.83 4.59 0.52
N LEU A 25 -2.22 4.83 -0.64
CA LEU A 25 -1.94 6.18 -1.15
C LEU A 25 -3.22 7.00 -1.32
N ARG A 26 -4.30 6.40 -1.83
CA ARG A 26 -5.62 7.05 -1.92
C ARG A 26 -6.14 7.46 -0.55
N ALA A 27 -6.08 6.57 0.45
CA ALA A 27 -6.52 6.88 1.81
C ALA A 27 -5.66 7.98 2.43
N SER A 28 -4.34 7.93 2.24
CA SER A 28 -3.41 8.96 2.69
C SER A 28 -3.70 10.33 2.06
N GLY A 29 -4.01 10.38 0.76
CA GLY A 29 -4.41 11.61 0.07
C GLY A 29 -5.72 12.21 0.59
N HIS A 30 -6.55 11.42 1.29
CA HIS A 30 -7.73 11.89 2.02
C HIS A 30 -7.46 12.16 3.51
N ASN A 31 -6.19 12.34 3.91
CA ASN A 31 -5.76 12.58 5.29
C ASN A 31 -6.16 11.47 6.28
N LEU A 32 -6.33 10.24 5.79
CA LEU A 32 -6.56 9.07 6.65
C LEU A 32 -5.23 8.47 7.09
N LYS A 33 -5.19 7.92 8.31
CA LYS A 33 -4.02 7.19 8.82
C LYS A 33 -3.84 5.88 8.05
N THR A 34 -2.63 5.64 7.55
CA THR A 34 -2.29 4.43 6.79
C THR A 34 -0.99 3.82 7.29
N LEU A 35 -0.86 2.50 7.18
CA LEU A 35 0.33 1.74 7.55
C LEU A 35 0.54 0.65 6.51
N ILE A 36 1.78 0.51 6.02
CA ILE A 36 2.18 -0.53 5.08
C ILE A 36 3.26 -1.39 5.73
N ILE A 37 3.07 -2.71 5.70
CA ILE A 37 4.04 -3.69 6.21
C ILE A 37 4.37 -4.63 5.05
N GLN A 38 5.67 -4.80 4.76
CA GLN A 38 6.16 -5.70 3.71
C GLN A 38 6.95 -6.82 4.36
N PHE A 39 6.57 -8.08 4.11
CA PHE A 39 7.23 -9.24 4.72
C PHE A 39 8.42 -9.77 3.93
N LEU A 40 8.44 -9.56 2.61
CA LEU A 40 9.42 -10.20 1.71
C LEU A 40 10.48 -9.25 1.16
N LYS A 41 10.16 -7.96 1.03
CA LYS A 41 11.07 -6.98 0.43
C LYS A 41 11.98 -6.39 1.52
N PRO A 42 13.31 -6.41 1.34
CA PRO A 42 14.25 -5.73 2.22
C PRO A 42 13.95 -4.23 2.30
N THR A 43 14.32 -3.58 3.40
CA THR A 43 14.14 -2.13 3.61
C THR A 43 14.93 -1.27 2.62
N ASP A 44 16.03 -1.82 2.09
CA ASP A 44 16.91 -1.24 1.09
C ASP A 44 16.45 -1.50 -0.36
N TYR A 45 15.30 -2.15 -0.55
CA TYR A 45 14.72 -2.33 -1.88
C TYR A 45 13.99 -1.08 -2.36
N GLU A 46 14.59 -0.36 -3.31
CA GLU A 46 13.95 0.81 -3.94
C GLU A 46 12.87 0.38 -4.94
N SER A 47 11.61 0.51 -4.52
CA SER A 47 10.46 0.38 -5.41
C SER A 47 9.79 1.72 -5.64
N GLY A 48 9.20 1.91 -6.83
CA GLY A 48 8.41 3.10 -7.13
C GLY A 48 7.27 3.32 -6.12
N GLU A 49 6.72 2.24 -5.56
CA GLU A 49 5.72 2.33 -4.50
C GLU A 49 6.27 2.89 -3.18
N ILE A 50 7.49 2.52 -2.77
CA ILE A 50 8.15 3.06 -1.58
C ILE A 50 8.52 4.53 -1.79
N LEU A 51 9.06 4.88 -2.97
CA LEU A 51 9.39 6.26 -3.30
C LEU A 51 8.14 7.17 -3.35
N ALA A 52 7.01 6.64 -3.84
CA ALA A 52 5.75 7.38 -3.81
C ALA A 52 5.27 7.58 -2.37
N ALA A 53 5.39 6.55 -1.52
CA ALA A 53 5.00 6.62 -0.11
C ALA A 53 5.89 7.59 0.69
N SER A 54 7.19 7.67 0.42
CA SER A 54 8.10 8.57 1.14
C SER A 54 7.84 10.05 0.88
N LYS A 55 7.11 10.39 -0.19
CA LYS A 55 6.72 11.76 -0.53
C LYS A 55 5.44 12.23 0.18
N LEU A 56 4.79 11.35 0.95
CA LEU A 56 3.56 11.66 1.70
C LEU A 56 3.82 12.21 3.12
N SER A 57 5.03 12.68 3.40
CA SER A 57 5.44 13.33 4.66
C SER A 57 5.14 14.83 4.67
#